data_AF-A0A0C2FIY3-F1
#
_entry.id   AF-A0A0C2FIY3-F1
#
_cell.length_a   1.000
_cell.length_b   1.000
_cell.length_c   1.000
_cell.angle_alpha   90.00
_cell.angle_beta   90.00
_cell.angle_gamma   90.00
#
_symmetry.space_group_name_H-M   'P 1'
#
loop_
_entity.id
_entity.type
_entity.pdbx_description
1 polymer ?
#
loop_
_entity_poly.entity_id
_entity_poly.type
_entity_poly.pdbx_seq_one_letter_code
_entity_poly.pdbx_strand_id
1 'polypeptide(L)'
;LQGISVLVATPGRLLDHLQNTDPFVVKNLKCLIIDEADRILDIGFEVEMQQILRHLPKKRQTMLFSATHTPKGYVVCPSEKRFLMLFTFLKKNKNKKVMVFFSSCNSVKYHHELLNYIDIPCMSIH
;
A
#
# COMPACT_ATOMS: atom_id res chain seq x y z
N LEU A 1 5.15 -11.33 -5.16
CA LEU A 1 3.72 -11.61 -5.47
C LEU A 1 3.61 -12.82 -6.42
N GLN A 2 3.91 -14.03 -5.95
CA GLN A 2 3.60 -15.28 -6.66
C GLN A 2 2.24 -15.78 -6.14
N GLY A 3 1.24 -15.93 -7.01
CA GLY A 3 -0.11 -16.38 -6.65
C GLY A 3 -1.03 -15.34 -6.00
N ILE A 4 -0.51 -14.46 -5.13
CA ILE A 4 -1.32 -13.45 -4.42
C ILE A 4 -1.25 -12.08 -5.11
N SER A 5 -2.41 -11.45 -5.29
CA SER A 5 -2.57 -10.18 -6.02
C SER A 5 -2.46 -8.93 -5.13
N VAL A 6 -2.68 -9.06 -3.81
CA VAL A 6 -2.66 -7.93 -2.86
C VAL A 6 -1.51 -8.09 -1.87
N LEU A 7 -0.72 -7.02 -1.69
CA LEU A 7 0.27 -6.87 -0.63
C LEU A 7 -0.08 -5.67 0.24
N VAL A 8 -0.10 -5.85 1.56
CA VAL A 8 -0.16 -4.77 2.53
C VAL A 8 1.18 -4.66 3.25
N ALA A 9 1.71 -3.45 3.46
CA ALA A 9 3.04 -3.31 4.05
C ALA A 9 3.31 -1.99 4.78
N THR A 10 4.37 -1.98 5.60
CA THR A 10 5.05 -0.73 6.01
C THR A 10 6.15 -0.38 4.99
N PRO A 11 6.41 0.92 4.74
CA PRO A 11 7.46 1.33 3.79
C PRO A 11 8.85 0.83 4.16
N GLY A 12 9.27 1.01 5.42
CA GLY A 12 10.62 0.65 5.87
C GLY A 12 10.93 -0.84 5.68
N ARG A 13 10.04 -1.73 6.13
CA ARG A 13 10.26 -3.17 5.99
C ARG A 13 10.21 -3.63 4.53
N LEU A 14 9.34 -3.06 3.70
CA LEU A 14 9.33 -3.41 2.28
C LEU A 14 10.61 -2.96 1.58
N LEU A 15 11.13 -1.77 1.89
CA LEU A 15 12.37 -1.29 1.31
C LEU A 15 13.54 -2.22 1.62
N ASP A 16 13.65 -2.65 2.87
CA ASP A 16 14.65 -3.64 3.31
C ASP A 16 14.57 -4.94 2.49
N HIS A 17 13.34 -5.44 2.24
CA HIS A 17 13.12 -6.60 1.37
C HIS A 17 13.52 -6.35 -0.09
N LEU A 18 13.27 -5.14 -0.62
CA LEU A 18 13.64 -4.77 -2.00
C LEU A 18 15.16 -4.63 -2.19
N GLN A 19 15.90 -4.27 -1.14
CA GLN A 19 17.34 -4.03 -1.19
C GLN A 19 18.16 -5.25 -0.81
N ASN A 20 17.71 -6.02 0.19
CA ASN A 20 18.54 -7.01 0.88
C ASN A 20 18.06 -8.46 0.70
N THR A 21 16.92 -8.69 0.04
CA THR A 21 16.37 -10.05 -0.15
C THR A 21 16.27 -10.43 -1.64
N ASP A 22 16.76 -11.63 -1.96
CA ASP A 22 16.76 -12.25 -3.31
C ASP A 22 15.32 -12.39 -3.88
N PRO A 23 15.14 -12.39 -5.22
CA PRO A 23 14.39 -11.37 -5.94
C PRO A 23 12.92 -11.22 -5.50
N PHE A 24 12.63 -10.17 -4.74
CA PHE A 24 11.25 -9.73 -4.51
C PHE A 24 10.65 -9.10 -5.79
N VAL A 25 9.88 -9.89 -6.54
CA VAL A 25 9.34 -9.46 -7.83
C VAL A 25 8.12 -8.54 -7.68
N VAL A 26 8.33 -7.25 -7.91
CA VAL A 26 7.27 -6.21 -8.07
C VAL A 26 6.85 -5.96 -9.52
N LYS A 27 7.36 -6.77 -10.47
CA LYS A 27 6.95 -6.70 -11.88
C LYS A 27 5.43 -6.87 -12.02
N ASN A 28 4.85 -6.08 -12.92
CA ASN A 28 3.41 -6.02 -13.21
C ASN A 28 2.53 -5.45 -12.10
N LEU A 29 3.08 -4.74 -11.11
CA LEU A 29 2.28 -3.91 -10.21
C LEU A 29 1.43 -2.93 -11.03
N LYS A 30 0.11 -2.91 -10.80
CA LYS A 30 -0.83 -2.05 -11.52
C LYS A 30 -1.37 -0.92 -10.64
N CYS A 31 -1.42 -1.14 -9.33
CA CYS A 31 -2.01 -0.20 -8.39
C CYS A 31 -1.13 -0.07 -7.15
N LEU A 32 -0.89 1.17 -6.73
CA LEU A 32 -0.25 1.53 -5.47
C LEU A 32 -1.23 2.38 -4.66
N ILE A 33 -1.46 2.01 -3.40
CA ILE A 33 -2.29 2.74 -2.46
C ILE A 33 -1.42 3.14 -1.27
N ILE A 34 -1.53 4.38 -0.82
CA ILE A 34 -0.91 4.85 0.41
C ILE A 34 -2.03 5.34 1.32
N ASP A 35 -2.28 4.62 2.40
CA ASP A 35 -3.27 4.99 3.41
C ASP A 35 -2.60 5.84 4.50
N GLU A 36 -3.31 6.86 5.00
CA GLU A 36 -2.75 7.88 5.89
C GLU A 36 -1.48 8.52 5.30
N ALA A 37 -1.57 8.99 4.05
CA ALA A 37 -0.40 9.51 3.33
C ALA A 37 0.27 10.70 4.02
N ASP A 38 -0.51 11.54 4.70
CA ASP A 38 -0.03 12.61 5.57
C ASP A 38 0.82 12.04 6.71
N ARG A 39 0.27 11.05 7.42
CA ARG A 39 1.00 10.39 8.51
C ARG A 39 2.29 9.76 8.02
N ILE A 40 2.28 9.04 6.89
CA ILE A 40 3.50 8.43 6.32
C ILE A 40 4.61 9.45 6.09
N LEU A 41 4.26 10.69 5.69
CA LEU A 41 5.24 11.77 5.59
C LEU A 41 5.68 12.27 6.97
N ASP A 42 4.75 12.44 7.92
CA ASP A 42 5.04 12.97 9.27
C ASP A 42 5.98 12.07 10.08
N ILE A 43 5.85 10.74 9.98
CA ILE A 43 6.77 9.79 10.64
C ILE A 43 8.12 9.64 9.93
N GLY A 44 8.32 10.35 8.81
CA GLY A 44 9.62 10.42 8.13
C GLY A 44 9.86 9.38 7.04
N PHE A 45 8.84 8.63 6.59
CA PHE A 45 9.01 7.62 5.52
C PHE A 45 9.20 8.21 4.11
N GLU A 46 9.41 9.52 3.97
CA GLU A 46 9.55 10.16 2.65
C GLU A 46 10.74 9.58 1.88
N VAL A 47 11.88 9.35 2.54
CA VAL A 47 13.09 8.81 1.90
C VAL A 47 12.85 7.38 1.42
N GLU A 48 12.27 6.53 2.26
CA GLU A 48 11.99 5.14 1.96
C GLU A 48 10.97 5.02 0.84
N MET A 49 9.92 5.84 0.87
CA MET A 49 8.94 5.90 -0.20
C MET A 49 9.59 6.31 -1.53
N GLN A 50 10.46 7.32 -1.55
CA GLN A 50 11.18 7.70 -2.76
C GLN A 50 12.05 6.57 -3.30
N GLN A 51 12.72 5.82 -2.43
CA GLN A 51 13.51 4.66 -2.84
C GLN A 51 12.63 3.52 -3.36
N ILE A 52 11.54 3.17 -2.67
CA ILE A 52 10.57 2.18 -3.13
C ILE A 52 10.04 2.55 -4.52
N LEU A 53 9.62 3.81 -4.71
CA LEU A 53 9.05 4.27 -5.97
C LEU A 53 9.98 4.10 -7.17
N ARG A 54 11.31 4.15 -6.97
CA ARG A 54 12.31 3.88 -8.01
C ARG A 54 12.34 2.41 -8.45
N HIS A 55 11.98 1.49 -7.56
CA HIS A 55 11.89 0.05 -7.86
C HIS A 55 10.54 -0.34 -8.49
N LEU A 56 9.50 0.49 -8.32
CA LEU A 56 8.17 0.17 -8.82
C LEU A 56 7.99 0.54 -10.31
N PRO A 57 7.12 -0.17 -11.05
CA PRO A 57 6.78 0.19 -12.43
C PRO A 57 6.21 1.61 -12.54
N LYS A 58 6.75 2.42 -13.47
CA LYS A 58 6.26 3.80 -13.71
C LYS A 58 4.79 3.84 -14.13
N LYS A 59 4.36 2.91 -15.00
CA LYS A 59 2.96 2.79 -15.46
C LYS A 59 2.13 1.99 -14.45
N ARG A 60 1.58 2.70 -13.48
CA ARG A 60 0.65 2.19 -12.46
C ARG A 60 -0.31 3.30 -12.05
N GLN A 61 -1.48 2.94 -11.55
CA GLN A 61 -2.37 3.87 -10.86
C GLN A 61 -1.88 4.04 -9.42
N THR A 62 -1.69 5.28 -8.98
CA THR A 62 -1.38 5.58 -7.58
C THR A 62 -2.58 6.29 -6.94
N MET A 63 -2.98 5.84 -5.76
CA MET A 63 -4.02 6.47 -4.95
C MET A 63 -3.47 6.79 -3.57
N LEU A 64 -3.86 7.94 -3.03
CA LEU A 64 -3.31 8.51 -1.81
C LEU A 64 -4.53 8.85 -0.96
N PHE A 65 -4.75 8.12 0.13
CA PHE A 65 -5.85 8.36 1.06
C PHE A 65 -5.33 9.17 2.24
N SER A 66 -5.86 10.38 2.41
CA SER A 66 -5.43 11.35 3.44
C SER A 66 -6.62 12.01 4.09
N ALA A 67 -6.50 12.42 5.36
CA ALA A 67 -7.50 13.29 6.01
C ALA A 67 -7.39 14.74 5.50
N THR A 68 -6.17 15.15 5.14
CA THR A 68 -5.84 16.54 4.87
C THR A 68 -5.53 16.76 3.39
N HIS A 69 -5.98 17.90 2.87
CA HIS A 69 -5.54 18.41 1.58
C HIS A 69 -4.08 18.87 1.73
N THR A 70 -3.16 18.19 1.06
CA THR A 70 -1.83 18.76 0.82
C THR A 70 -1.78 19.31 -0.61
N PRO A 71 -0.88 20.27 -0.91
CA PRO A 71 -0.66 20.76 -2.27
C PRO A 71 -0.28 19.66 -3.28
N LYS A 72 0.10 18.46 -2.79
CA LYS A 72 0.61 17.34 -3.59
C LYS A 72 -0.48 16.43 -4.20
N GLY A 73 -1.76 16.82 -4.13
CA GLY A 73 -2.84 16.22 -4.95
C GLY A 73 -3.30 14.83 -4.50
N TYR A 74 -3.64 14.67 -3.22
CA TYR A 74 -4.14 13.41 -2.66
C TYR A 74 -5.67 13.30 -2.71
N VAL A 75 -6.19 12.07 -2.70
CA VAL A 75 -7.64 11.82 -2.53
C VAL A 75 -7.96 12.02 -1.06
N VAL A 76 -8.62 13.13 -0.75
CA VAL A 76 -9.11 13.35 0.61
C VAL A 76 -10.26 12.39 0.86
N CYS A 77 -10.09 11.56 1.89
CA CYS A 77 -11.08 10.59 2.31
C CYS A 77 -11.30 10.72 3.82
N PRO A 78 -12.54 10.99 4.25
CA PRO A 78 -12.90 10.89 5.66
C PRO A 78 -12.49 9.54 6.22
N SER A 79 -11.91 9.55 7.43
CA SER A 79 -11.32 8.35 8.05
C SER A 79 -12.30 7.17 8.09
N GLU A 80 -13.57 7.44 8.39
CA GLU A 80 -14.64 6.45 8.46
C GLU A 80 -14.99 5.80 7.10
N LYS A 81 -14.60 6.41 5.97
CA LYS A 81 -14.84 5.88 4.63
C LYS A 81 -13.62 5.20 4.01
N ARG A 82 -12.42 5.36 4.58
CA ARG A 82 -11.17 4.84 3.99
C ARG A 82 -11.20 3.36 3.77
N PHE A 83 -11.58 2.61 4.80
CA PHE A 83 -11.67 1.15 4.70
C PHE A 83 -12.68 0.73 3.62
N LEU A 84 -13.86 1.36 3.57
CA LEU A 84 -14.87 1.07 2.56
C LEU A 84 -14.36 1.35 1.13
N MET A 85 -13.64 2.45 0.92
CA MET A 85 -13.05 2.77 -0.38
C MET A 85 -11.95 1.78 -0.75
N LEU A 86 -11.04 1.47 0.19
CA LEU A 86 -9.99 0.47 0.00
C LEU A 86 -10.58 -0.89 -0.36
N PHE A 87 -11.53 -1.38 0.45
CA PHE A 87 -12.24 -2.63 0.22
C PHE A 87 -12.92 -2.66 -1.15
N THR A 88 -13.68 -1.61 -1.49
CA THR A 88 -14.37 -1.51 -2.78
C THR A 88 -13.38 -1.53 -3.95
N PHE A 89 -12.24 -0.84 -3.80
CA PHE A 89 -11.20 -0.84 -4.82
C PHE A 89 -10.57 -2.22 -4.99
N LEU A 90 -10.18 -2.88 -3.89
CA LEU A 90 -9.57 -4.21 -3.94
C LEU A 90 -10.54 -5.22 -4.55
N LYS A 91 -11.82 -5.17 -4.16
CA LYS A 91 -12.88 -6.04 -4.72
C LYS A 91 -13.08 -5.84 -6.22
N LYS A 92 -12.99 -4.59 -6.73
CA LYS A 92 -13.09 -4.28 -8.16
C LYS A 92 -11.82 -4.63 -8.96
N ASN A 93 -10.67 -4.78 -8.30
CA ASN A 93 -9.37 -4.95 -8.95
C ASN A 93 -8.68 -6.28 -8.56
N LYS A 94 -9.44 -7.34 -8.25
CA LYS A 94 -8.90 -8.65 -7.81
C LYS A 94 -7.90 -9.27 -8.79
N ASN A 95 -8.02 -8.98 -10.08
CA ASN A 95 -7.15 -9.45 -11.15
C ASN A 95 -5.87 -8.61 -11.35
N LYS A 96 -5.69 -7.53 -10.59
CA LYS A 96 -4.53 -6.65 -10.67
C LYS A 96 -3.62 -6.87 -9.48
N LYS A 97 -2.31 -6.73 -9.69
CA LYS A 97 -1.35 -6.64 -8.60
C LYS A 97 -1.48 -5.27 -7.92
N VAL A 98 -1.89 -5.28 -6.66
CA VAL A 98 -2.09 -4.10 -5.81
C VAL A 98 -1.13 -4.15 -4.62
N MET A 99 -0.52 -3.00 -4.32
CA MET A 99 0.29 -2.79 -3.12
C MET A 99 -0.32 -1.66 -2.31
N VAL A 100 -0.44 -1.86 -0.99
CA VAL A 100 -1.04 -0.91 -0.05
C VAL A 100 -0.04 -0.64 1.07
N PHE A 101 0.31 0.63 1.27
CA PHE A 101 1.13 1.06 2.39
C PHE A 101 0.29 1.59 3.54
N PHE A 102 0.68 1.20 4.75
CA PHE A 102 0.16 1.73 6.00
C PHE A 102 1.28 2.33 6.84
N SER A 103 0.90 3.27 7.71
CA SER A 103 1.79 4.03 8.59
C SER A 103 2.43 3.19 9.72
N SER A 104 1.88 2.02 10.08
CA SER A 104 2.36 1.23 11.21
C SER A 104 2.16 -0.28 11.04
N CYS A 105 3.00 -1.08 11.72
CA CYS A 105 2.89 -2.55 11.70
C CYS A 105 1.53 -3.04 12.23
N ASN A 106 0.96 -2.35 13.24
CA ASN A 106 -0.36 -2.69 13.78
C ASN A 106 -1.47 -2.50 12.73
N SER A 107 -1.40 -1.43 11.94
CA SER A 107 -2.35 -1.21 10.85
C SER A 107 -2.20 -2.28 9.76
N VAL A 108 -0.97 -2.68 9.42
CA VAL A 108 -0.75 -3.80 8.47
C VAL A 108 -1.35 -5.10 9.00
N LYS A 109 -1.11 -5.45 10.27
CA LYS A 109 -1.66 -6.68 10.90
C LYS A 109 -3.19 -6.68 10.88
N TYR A 110 -3.80 -5.59 11.34
CA TYR A 110 -5.25 -5.43 11.36
C TYR A 110 -5.86 -5.58 9.95
N HIS A 111 -5.31 -4.89 8.96
CA HIS A 111 -5.84 -4.96 7.60
C HIS A 111 -5.55 -6.31 6.94
N HIS A 112 -4.42 -6.95 7.24
CA HIS A 112 -4.13 -8.29 6.76
C HIS A 112 -5.17 -9.30 7.25
N GLU A 113 -5.42 -9.32 8.57
CA GLU A 113 -6.41 -10.21 9.17
C GLU A 113 -7.82 -9.93 8.63
N LEU A 114 -8.22 -8.66 8.61
CA LEU A 114 -9.54 -8.25 8.16
C LEU A 114 -9.78 -8.55 6.67
N LEU A 115 -8.80 -8.27 5.79
CA LEU A 115 -8.94 -8.53 4.36
C LEU A 115 -9.02 -10.03 4.07
N ASN A 116 -8.22 -10.86 4.75
CA ASN A 116 -8.31 -12.31 4.60
C ASN A 116 -9.62 -12.86 5.18
N TYR A 117 -10.13 -12.29 6.29
CA TYR A 117 -11.44 -12.64 6.85
C TYR A 117 -12.61 -12.38 5.90
N ILE A 118 -12.51 -11.34 5.04
CA ILE A 118 -13.56 -10.97 4.06
C ILE A 118 -13.25 -11.42 2.63
N ASP A 119 -12.51 -12.51 2.46
CA ASP A 119 -12.20 -13.14 1.17
C ASP A 119 -11.47 -12.23 0.18
N ILE A 120 -10.55 -11.40 0.68
CA ILE A 120 -9.55 -10.68 -0.09
C ILE A 120 -8.16 -11.18 0.34
N PRO A 121 -7.68 -12.29 -0.25
CA PRO A 121 -6.38 -12.85 0.10
C PRO A 121 -5.27 -11.83 -0.12
N CYS A 122 -4.49 -11.56 0.92
CA CYS A 122 -3.35 -10.65 0.83
C CYS A 122 -2.17 -11.16 1.66
N MET A 123 -0.96 -10.80 1.24
CA MET A 123 0.25 -10.97 2.05
C MET A 123 0.53 -9.70 2.84
N SER A 124 1.23 -9.83 3.97
CA SER A 124 1.73 -8.71 4.76
C SER A 124 3.25 -8.67 4.83
N ILE A 125 3.83 -7.46 4.87
CA ILE A 125 5.25 -7.21 5.18
C ILE A 125 5.31 -6.02 6.16
N HIS A 126 5.74 -6.24 7.40
CA HIS A 126 5.74 -5.18 8.41
C HIS A 126 6.89 -5.30 9.41
#